data_AF-A0AB37TDD9-F1
#
_entry.id   AF-A0AB37TDD9-F1
#
_cell.length_a   1.000
_cell.length_b   1.000
_cell.length_c   1.000
_cell.angle_alpha   90.00
_cell.angle_beta   90.00
_cell.angle_gamma   90.00
#
_symmetry.space_group_name_H-M   'P 1'
#
loop_
_entity.id
_entity.type
_entity.pdbx_description
1 polymer ?
#
loop_
_entity_poly.entity_id
_entity_poly.type
_entity_poly.pdbx_seq_one_letter_code
_entity_poly.pdbx_strand_id
1 'polypeptide(L)'
;MSQENSKDKLAWIDKLIQLGFDGDEVINSLVGNLVSYLAQKEIIDLDDYLKFTEESKNTYIQNLKNEGHSDDSDIVRHVNRQFSMHVNDFKGSE
;
A
#
# COMPACT_ATOMS: atom_id res chain seq x y z
N MET A 1 -25.54 -15.80 -0.04
CA MET A 1 -24.20 -16.13 -0.58
C MET A 1 -23.53 -14.87 -1.14
N SER A 2 -23.21 -13.88 -0.30
CA SER A 2 -22.75 -12.56 -0.82
C SER A 2 -21.55 -11.95 -0.09
N GLN A 3 -20.99 -12.62 0.92
CA GLN A 3 -19.82 -12.12 1.66
C GLN A 3 -18.48 -12.67 1.15
N GLU A 4 -18.50 -13.77 0.40
CA GLU A 4 -17.30 -14.43 -0.12
C GLU A 4 -16.66 -13.64 -1.28
N ASN A 5 -17.47 -12.91 -2.04
CA ASN A 5 -17.04 -12.17 -3.24
C ASN A 5 -16.28 -10.85 -2.96
N SER A 6 -16.29 -10.34 -1.71
CA SER A 6 -15.63 -9.08 -1.36
C SER A 6 -14.16 -9.27 -0.95
N LYS A 7 -13.85 -10.39 -0.27
CA LYS A 7 -12.48 -10.70 0.18
C LYS A 7 -11.53 -10.98 -0.98
N ASP A 8 -12.00 -11.64 -2.04
CA ASP A 8 -11.17 -11.92 -3.22
C ASP A 8 -10.98 -10.69 -4.12
N LYS A 9 -11.92 -9.74 -4.09
CA LYS A 9 -11.90 -8.55 -4.97
C LYS A 9 -10.77 -7.57 -4.65
N LEU A 10 -10.15 -7.69 -3.47
CA LEU A 10 -9.10 -6.80 -2.97
C LEU A 10 -7.77 -7.52 -2.70
N ALA A 11 -7.69 -8.84 -2.88
CA ALA A 11 -6.45 -9.62 -2.67
C ALA A 11 -5.29 -9.16 -3.58
N TRP A 12 -5.59 -8.61 -4.75
CA TRP A 12 -4.58 -8.03 -5.64
C TRP A 12 -4.10 -6.66 -5.16
N ILE A 13 -4.95 -5.90 -4.44
CA ILE A 13 -4.57 -4.59 -3.85
C ILE A 13 -3.53 -4.82 -2.75
N ASP A 14 -3.75 -5.82 -1.89
CA ASP A 14 -2.79 -6.17 -0.84
C ASP A 14 -1.43 -6.59 -1.43
N LYS A 15 -1.42 -7.33 -2.54
CA LYS A 15 -0.17 -7.67 -3.26
C LYS A 15 0.52 -6.45 -3.86
N LEU A 16 -0.23 -5.51 -4.42
CA LEU A 16 0.37 -4.27 -4.95
C LEU A 16 0.99 -3.43 -3.83
N ILE A 17 0.35 -3.38 -2.67
CA ILE A 17 0.87 -2.69 -1.49
C ILE A 17 2.15 -3.35 -1.00
N GLN A 18 2.16 -4.68 -0.88
CA GLN A 18 3.37 -5.43 -0.51
C GLN A 18 4.52 -5.19 -1.51
N LEU A 19 4.23 -5.20 -2.81
CA LEU A 19 5.23 -4.88 -3.84
C LEU A 19 5.78 -3.45 -3.72
N GLY A 20 4.96 -2.49 -3.28
CA GLY A 20 5.45 -1.13 -2.98
C GLY A 20 6.35 -1.09 -1.75
N PHE A 21 6.01 -1.83 -0.69
CA PHE A 21 6.80 -1.85 0.55
C PHE A 21 8.12 -2.61 0.43
N ASP A 22 8.14 -3.71 -0.33
CA ASP A 22 9.34 -4.53 -0.53
C ASP A 22 10.16 -4.07 -1.75
N GLY A 23 9.59 -3.22 -2.60
CA GLY A 23 10.15 -2.77 -3.88
C GLY A 23 11.11 -1.59 -3.77
N ASP A 24 11.92 -1.41 -4.82
CA ASP A 24 12.72 -0.21 -5.01
C ASP A 24 11.88 0.98 -5.54
N GLU A 25 12.53 2.12 -5.79
CA GLU A 25 11.85 3.33 -6.29
C GLU A 25 11.17 3.09 -7.65
N VAL A 26 11.68 2.17 -8.48
CA VAL A 26 11.10 1.85 -9.79
C VAL A 26 9.81 1.06 -9.62
N ILE A 27 9.81 0.05 -8.76
CA ILE A 27 8.61 -0.73 -8.46
C ILE A 27 7.54 0.16 -7.84
N ASN A 28 7.90 1.05 -6.92
CA ASN A 28 6.95 2.01 -6.35
C ASN A 28 6.31 2.91 -7.41
N SER A 29 7.11 3.46 -8.32
CA SER A 29 6.58 4.28 -9.42
C SER A 29 5.65 3.49 -10.35
N LEU A 30 5.95 2.22 -10.64
CA LEU A 30 5.09 1.35 -11.45
C LEU A 30 3.75 1.07 -10.75
N VAL A 31 3.78 0.78 -9.45
CA VAL A 31 2.57 0.57 -8.64
C VAL A 31 1.75 1.87 -8.58
N GLY A 32 2.40 3.01 -8.35
CA GLY A 32 1.77 4.32 -8.33
C GLY A 32 1.04 4.66 -9.64
N ASN A 33 1.70 4.43 -10.77
CA ASN A 33 1.13 4.63 -12.11
C ASN A 33 -0.05 3.68 -12.39
N LEU A 34 0.06 2.41 -11.99
CA LEU A 34 -1.03 1.44 -12.15
C LEU A 34 -2.26 1.86 -11.35
N VAL A 35 -2.09 2.23 -10.08
CA VAL A 35 -3.19 2.68 -9.22
C VAL A 35 -3.84 3.94 -9.80
N SER A 36 -3.04 4.91 -10.25
CA SER A 36 -3.53 6.11 -10.93
C SER A 36 -4.38 5.77 -12.14
N TYR A 37 -3.92 4.85 -12.99
CA TYR A 37 -4.67 4.39 -14.15
C TYR A 37 -6.00 3.72 -13.75
N LEU A 38 -5.99 2.85 -12.75
CA LEU A 38 -7.18 2.13 -12.30
C LEU A 38 -8.22 3.10 -11.69
N ALA A 39 -7.77 4.11 -10.94
CA ALA A 39 -8.62 5.16 -10.40
C ALA A 39 -9.22 6.03 -11.52
N GLN A 40 -8.41 6.45 -12.50
CA GLN A 40 -8.88 7.20 -13.68
C GLN A 40 -9.91 6.43 -14.53
N LYS A 41 -9.87 5.10 -14.49
CA LYS A 41 -10.84 4.22 -15.16
C LYS A 41 -12.03 3.86 -14.29
N GLU A 42 -12.16 4.45 -13.10
CA GLU A 42 -13.22 4.18 -12.12
C GLU A 42 -13.31 2.69 -11.75
N ILE A 43 -12.20 1.95 -11.88
CA ILE A 43 -12.11 0.53 -11.52
C ILE A 43 -11.93 0.39 -10.00
N ILE A 44 -11.24 1.34 -9.40
CA ILE A 44 -11.08 1.48 -7.95
C ILE A 44 -11.48 2.88 -7.51
N ASP A 45 -11.95 2.98 -6.28
CA ASP A 45 -12.06 4.24 -5.56
C ASP A 45 -10.71 4.55 -4.90
N LEU A 46 -10.18 5.75 -5.16
CA LEU A 46 -8.84 6.13 -4.70
C LEU A 46 -8.82 6.33 -3.17
N ASP A 47 -9.88 6.85 -2.57
CA ASP A 47 -9.95 7.10 -1.14
C ASP A 47 -9.99 5.77 -0.37
N ASP A 48 -10.80 4.82 -0.86
CA ASP A 48 -10.83 3.46 -0.31
C ASP A 48 -9.47 2.76 -0.45
N TYR A 49 -8.80 2.92 -1.59
CA TYR A 49 -7.46 2.37 -1.81
C TYR A 49 -6.44 2.96 -0.82
N LEU A 50 -6.42 4.28 -0.65
CA LEU A 50 -5.48 4.95 0.26
C LEU A 50 -5.72 4.55 1.71
N LYS A 51 -6.98 4.44 2.12
CA LYS A 51 -7.34 3.95 3.45
C LYS A 51 -6.88 2.52 3.67
N PHE A 52 -7.13 1.62 2.71
CA PHE A 52 -6.69 0.24 2.80
C PHE A 52 -5.15 0.14 2.84
N THR A 53 -4.45 0.97 2.07
CA THR A 53 -2.98 1.05 2.08
C THR A 53 -2.44 1.45 3.46
N GLU A 54 -3.09 2.39 4.15
CA GLU A 54 -2.71 2.77 5.51
C GLU A 54 -2.96 1.66 6.54
N GLU A 55 -4.09 0.96 6.44
CA GLU A 55 -4.41 -0.20 7.28
C GLU A 55 -3.41 -1.35 7.06
N SER A 56 -3.05 -1.66 5.81
CA SER A 56 -2.04 -2.65 5.46
C SER A 56 -0.66 -2.27 5.97
N LYS A 57 -0.24 -1.00 5.86
CA LYS A 57 1.01 -0.50 6.46
C LYS A 57 1.05 -0.76 7.96
N ASN A 58 0.00 -0.35 8.67
CA ASN A 58 -0.07 -0.53 10.12
C ASN A 58 0.01 -2.01 10.51
N THR A 59 -0.68 -2.87 9.76
CA THR A 59 -0.66 -4.33 9.96
C THR A 59 0.74 -4.90 9.72
N TYR A 60 1.42 -4.50 8.64
CA TYR A 60 2.79 -4.92 8.34
C TYR A 60 3.78 -4.49 9.44
N ILE A 61 3.69 -3.24 9.90
CA ILE A 61 4.52 -2.74 11.02
C ILE A 61 4.26 -3.54 12.30
N GLN A 62 3.00 -3.87 12.61
CA GLN A 62 2.70 -4.71 13.79
C GLN A 62 3.29 -6.11 13.66
N ASN A 63 3.27 -6.70 12.47
CA ASN A 63 3.91 -8.00 12.24
C ASN A 63 5.42 -7.93 12.46
N LEU A 64 6.09 -6.90 11.93
CA LEU A 64 7.51 -6.66 12.18
C LEU A 64 7.82 -6.51 13.69
N LYS A 65 6.95 -5.82 14.44
CA LYS A 65 7.09 -5.71 15.90
C LYS A 65 6.96 -7.06 16.59
N ASN A 66 6.01 -7.88 16.18
CA ASN A 66 5.84 -9.24 16.70
C ASN A 66 7.04 -10.15 16.37
N GLU A 67 7.75 -9.87 15.28
CA GLU A 67 9.01 -10.51 14.90
C GLU A 67 10.24 -9.97 15.65
N GLY A 68 10.05 -8.95 16.50
CA GLY A 68 11.11 -8.39 17.36
C GLY A 68 11.78 -7.13 16.81
N HIS A 69 11.27 -6.55 15.72
CA HIS A 69 11.77 -5.28 15.21
C HIS A 69 11.25 -4.09 16.02
N SER A 70 12.14 -3.15 16.38
CA SER A 70 11.75 -1.88 17.00
C SER A 70 11.21 -0.89 15.96
N ASP A 71 10.51 0.14 16.43
CA ASP A 71 10.04 1.27 15.62
C ASP A 71 11.19 1.97 14.86
N ASP A 72 12.38 1.97 15.46
CA ASP A 72 13.58 2.60 14.89
C ASP A 72 14.41 1.66 14.00
N SER A 73 13.96 0.43 13.76
CA SER A 73 14.69 -0.50 12.89
C SER A 73 14.73 -0.01 11.43
N ASP A 74 15.79 -0.37 10.71
CA ASP A 74 15.95 0.04 9.30
C ASP A 74 14.77 -0.42 8.42
N ILE A 75 14.21 -1.60 8.72
CA ILE A 75 13.06 -2.16 8.01
C ILE A 75 11.78 -1.36 8.28
N VAL A 76 11.50 -0.97 9.54
CA VAL A 76 10.33 -0.13 9.85
C VAL A 76 10.48 1.27 9.25
N ARG A 77 11.69 1.84 9.28
CA ARG A 77 11.98 3.13 8.61
C ARG A 77 11.80 3.03 7.09
N HIS A 78 12.21 1.92 6.49
CA HIS A 78 12.01 1.66 5.06
C HIS A 78 10.53 1.61 4.69
N VAL A 79 9.73 0.79 5.39
CA VAL A 79 8.28 0.67 5.15
C VAL A 79 7.58 2.02 5.27
N ASN A 80 7.88 2.79 6.32
CA ASN A 80 7.31 4.12 6.50
C ASN A 80 7.69 5.06 5.34
N ARG A 81 8.95 5.03 4.88
CA ARG A 81 9.40 5.82 3.74
C ARG A 81 8.68 5.42 2.45
N GLN A 82 8.60 4.13 2.13
CA GLN A 82 7.91 3.66 0.91
C GLN A 82 6.44 4.03 0.91
N PHE A 83 5.75 3.80 2.04
CA PHE A 83 4.37 4.23 2.21
C PHE A 83 4.20 5.74 2.00
N SER A 84 5.05 6.56 2.62
CA SER A 84 4.98 8.01 2.46
C SER A 84 5.21 8.43 1.00
N MET A 85 6.19 7.85 0.30
CA MET A 85 6.43 8.16 -1.11
C MET A 85 5.20 7.78 -1.96
N HIS A 86 4.72 6.54 -1.82
CA HIS A 86 3.56 6.05 -2.56
C HIS A 86 2.30 6.89 -2.32
N VAL A 87 1.97 7.23 -1.07
CA VAL A 87 0.80 8.06 -0.78
C VAL A 87 0.96 9.50 -1.26
N ASN A 88 2.18 10.05 -1.19
CA ASN A 88 2.45 11.41 -1.64
C ASN A 88 2.28 11.55 -3.17
N ASP A 89 2.50 10.47 -3.94
CA ASP A 89 2.22 10.47 -5.38
C ASP A 89 0.74 10.78 -5.71
N PHE A 90 -0.18 10.53 -4.77
CA PHE A 90 -1.62 10.76 -4.95
C PHE A 90 -2.16 12.00 -4.23
N LYS A 91 -1.44 12.54 -3.24
CA LYS A 91 -1.89 13.72 -2.49
C LYS A 91 -1.77 15.03 -3.25
N GLY A 92 -1.16 15.00 -4.43
CA GLY A 92 -0.93 16.19 -5.24
C GLY A 92 0.27 16.97 -4.73
N SER A 93 1.25 17.14 -5.61
CA SER A 93 2.00 18.38 -5.71
C SER A 93 1.01 19.52 -5.97
N GLU A 94 0.56 20.19 -4.92
CA GLU A 94 -0.05 21.53 -5.04
C GLU A 94 0.96 22.54 -5.61
#